data_AF-A0A954TX42-F1
#
_entry.id   AF-A0A954TX42-F1
#
_cell.length_a   1.000
_cell.length_b   1.000
_cell.length_c   1.000
_cell.angle_alpha   90.00
_cell.angle_beta   90.00
_cell.angle_gamma   90.00
#
_symmetry.space_group_name_H-M   'P 1'
#
loop_
_entity.id
_entity.type
_entity.pdbx_description
1 polymer ?
#
loop_
_entity_poly.entity_id
_entity_poly.type
_entity_poly.pdbx_seq_one_letter_code
_entity_poly.pdbx_strand_id
1 'polypeptide(L)'
;MSTTLRSPTYPSAPPTSLWDQGRAALTAFWHQRRGPYTDELNRVESALVGGQVPQRLAPDTIASSVCGFCATGCQLNIHLRDG
;
A
#
# COMPACT_ATOMS: atom_id res chain seq x y z
N MET A 1 3.33 -27.06 2.95
CA MET A 1 4.30 -26.26 2.20
C MET A 1 4.13 -24.82 2.64
N SER A 2 4.94 -24.39 3.61
CA SER A 2 4.87 -23.06 4.22
C SER A 2 5.53 -22.04 3.30
N THR A 3 4.73 -21.19 2.66
CA THR A 3 5.26 -20.01 1.97
C THR A 3 5.40 -18.90 3.00
N THR A 4 6.62 -18.74 3.49
CA THR A 4 7.02 -17.75 4.48
C THR A 4 6.77 -16.34 3.92
N LEU A 5 5.99 -15.57 4.67
CA LEU A 5 5.76 -14.13 4.55
C LEU A 5 7.03 -13.36 4.19
N ARG A 6 6.96 -12.48 3.18
CA ARG A 6 7.94 -11.41 2.98
C ARG A 6 7.22 -10.07 2.82
N SER A 7 6.75 -9.54 3.92
CA SER A 7 6.42 -8.12 4.03
C SER A 7 7.68 -7.29 3.79
N PRO A 8 7.64 -6.20 3.01
CA PRO A 8 8.58 -5.11 3.21
C PRO A 8 8.12 -4.36 4.48
N THR A 9 8.41 -4.91 5.65
CA THR A 9 8.39 -4.12 6.88
C THR A 9 9.46 -3.06 6.69
N TYR A 10 9.10 -1.79 6.78
CA TYR A 10 10.07 -0.70 6.88
C TYR A 10 10.24 -0.37 8.37
N PRO A 11 11.10 -1.07 9.14
CA PRO A 11 11.71 -0.45 10.28
C PRO A 11 12.88 0.36 9.73
N SER A 12 12.73 1.67 9.61
CA SER A 12 13.93 2.52 9.63
C SER A 12 14.57 2.27 10.99
N ALA A 13 15.71 1.58 11.03
CA ALA A 13 16.49 1.42 12.25
C ALA A 13 16.64 2.80 12.90
N PRO A 14 16.39 2.95 14.22
CA PRO A 14 16.50 4.25 14.86
C PRO A 14 17.94 4.75 14.74
N PRO A 15 18.15 6.06 14.47
CA PRO A 15 19.48 6.63 14.37
C PRO A 15 20.25 6.41 15.67
N THR A 16 21.32 5.62 15.62
CA THR A 16 22.11 5.23 16.80
C THR A 16 23.10 6.31 17.25
N SER A 17 23.37 7.32 16.42
CA SER A 17 24.21 8.48 16.76
C SER A 17 23.38 9.75 17.00
N LEU A 18 23.90 10.63 17.87
CA LEU A 18 23.30 11.95 18.17
C LEU A 18 23.20 12.86 16.93
N TRP A 19 24.16 12.77 16.02
CA TRP A 19 24.17 13.54 14.77
C TRP A 19 23.07 13.07 13.80
N ASP A 20 22.85 11.76 13.71
CA ASP A 20 21.78 11.19 12.88
C ASP A 20 20.39 11.52 13.44
N GLN A 21 20.25 11.54 14.77
CA GLN A 21 19.03 11.99 15.44
C GLN A 21 18.72 13.46 15.13
N GLY A 22 19.73 14.34 15.19
CA GLY A 22 19.58 15.76 14.87
C GLY A 22 19.16 15.99 13.40
N ARG A 23 19.78 15.29 12.44
CA ARG A 23 19.39 15.36 11.03
C ARG A 23 17.97 14.84 10.78
N ALA A 24 17.58 13.74 11.42
CA ALA A 24 16.24 13.17 11.28
C ALA A 24 15.15 14.13 11.81
N ALA A 25 15.39 14.77 12.96
CA ALA A 25 14.48 15.75 13.54
C ALA A 25 14.30 16.99 12.65
N LEU A 26 15.40 17.51 12.10
CA LEU A 26 15.35 18.61 11.12
C LEU A 26 14.51 18.21 9.91
N THR A 27 14.74 17.02 9.33
CA THR A 27 13.98 16.57 8.15
C THR A 27 12.48 16.43 8.45
N ALA A 28 12.11 15.92 9.64
CA ALA A 28 10.71 15.78 10.05
C ALA A 28 10.01 17.13 10.29
N PHE A 29 10.76 18.16 10.73
CA PHE A 29 10.23 19.50 10.92
C PHE A 29 9.83 20.16 9.58
N TRP A 30 10.65 20.00 8.54
CA TRP A 30 10.38 20.58 7.21
C TRP A 30 9.44 19.72 6.35
N HIS A 31 9.46 18.40 6.51
CA HIS A 31 8.66 17.47 5.70
C HIS A 31 7.91 16.47 6.58
N GLN A 32 6.61 16.75 6.80
CA GLN A 32 5.73 15.85 7.55
C GLN A 32 5.42 14.59 6.73
N ARG A 33 5.74 13.41 7.30
CA ARG A 33 5.48 12.10 6.69
C ARG A 33 4.22 11.40 7.22
N ARG A 34 3.48 12.04 8.12
CA ARG A 34 2.23 11.53 8.71
C ARG A 34 1.18 12.62 8.71
N GLY A 35 -0.08 12.23 8.58
CA GLY A 35 -1.22 13.13 8.50
C GLY A 35 -2.44 12.39 7.95
N PRO A 36 -3.66 12.92 8.11
CA PRO A 36 -4.89 12.20 7.82
C PRO A 36 -4.93 11.65 6.38
N TYR A 37 -4.55 12.45 5.39
CA TYR A 37 -4.51 12.03 3.99
C TYR A 37 -3.37 11.04 3.66
N THR A 38 -2.24 11.16 4.34
CA THR A 38 -1.14 10.19 4.20
C THR A 38 -1.54 8.84 4.78
N ASP A 39 -2.26 8.86 5.90
CA ASP A 39 -2.72 7.67 6.57
C ASP A 39 -3.79 6.91 5.75
N GLU A 40 -4.63 7.61 4.98
CA GLU A 40 -5.58 7.00 4.04
C GLU A 40 -4.90 6.24 2.89
N LEU A 41 -3.68 6.65 2.52
CA LEU A 41 -2.88 6.04 1.47
C LEU A 41 -1.97 4.92 1.99
N ASN A 42 -2.06 4.57 3.29
CA ASN A 42 -1.35 3.42 3.83
C ASN A 42 -1.75 2.17 3.05
N ARG A 43 -0.73 1.54 2.46
CA ARG A 43 -0.91 0.38 1.60
C ARG A 43 -0.98 -0.88 2.44
N VAL A 44 -2.09 -1.60 2.30
CA VAL A 44 -2.25 -2.95 2.81
C VAL A 44 -2.10 -3.94 1.67
N GLU A 45 -1.62 -5.14 1.98
CA GLU A 45 -1.63 -6.23 1.03
C GLU A 45 -3.07 -6.72 0.86
N SER A 46 -3.58 -6.73 -0.38
CA SER A 46 -4.90 -7.28 -0.66
C SER A 46 -4.84 -8.80 -0.64
N ALA A 47 -5.63 -9.42 0.24
CA ALA A 47 -5.73 -10.87 0.34
C ALA A 47 -6.25 -11.53 -0.96
N LEU A 48 -7.02 -10.79 -1.76
CA LEU A 48 -7.67 -11.32 -2.96
C LEU A 48 -6.83 -11.15 -4.24
N VAL A 49 -6.00 -10.11 -4.31
CA VAL A 49 -5.33 -9.70 -5.56
C VAL A 49 -3.80 -9.82 -5.48
N GLY A 50 -3.23 -10.17 -4.32
CA GLY A 50 -1.78 -10.36 -4.15
C GLY A 50 -0.93 -9.12 -4.48
N GLY A 51 -1.49 -7.93 -4.24
CA GLY A 51 -0.81 -6.66 -4.46
C GLY A 51 -1.22 -5.59 -3.43
N GLN A 52 -0.54 -4.45 -3.50
CA GLN A 52 -0.71 -3.35 -2.56
C GLN A 52 -1.87 -2.42 -2.96
N VAL A 53 -2.80 -2.19 -2.04
CA VAL A 53 -3.92 -1.25 -2.20
C VAL A 53 -4.04 -0.34 -0.98
N PRO A 54 -4.48 0.92 -1.15
CA PRO A 54 -4.80 1.76 0.00
C PRO A 54 -5.84 1.09 0.90
N GLN A 55 -5.67 1.16 2.21
CA GLN A 55 -6.56 0.51 3.17
C GLN A 55 -8.03 0.87 2.95
N ARG A 56 -8.32 2.14 2.62
CA ARG A 56 -9.68 2.63 2.35
C ARG A 56 -10.34 1.99 1.11
N LEU A 57 -9.53 1.48 0.18
CA LEU A 57 -9.95 0.92 -1.11
C LEU A 57 -9.69 -0.59 -1.21
N ALA A 58 -9.43 -1.25 -0.09
CA ALA A 58 -9.26 -2.69 -0.08
C ALA A 58 -10.57 -3.38 -0.53
N PRO A 59 -10.53 -4.27 -1.54
CA PRO A 59 -11.70 -4.98 -2.01
C PRO A 59 -12.14 -6.09 -1.05
N ASP A 60 -13.44 -6.35 -0.98
CA ASP A 60 -14.04 -7.51 -0.31
C ASP A 60 -14.31 -8.68 -1.27
N THR A 61 -14.45 -8.40 -2.56
CA THR A 61 -14.60 -9.40 -3.62
C THR A 61 -14.00 -8.96 -4.94
N ILE A 62 -13.77 -9.92 -5.84
CA ILE A 62 -13.28 -9.69 -7.20
C ILE A 62 -14.23 -10.35 -8.19
N ALA A 63 -14.64 -9.59 -9.20
CA ALA A 63 -15.38 -10.11 -10.34
C ALA A 63 -14.50 -10.08 -11.60
N SER A 64 -14.57 -11.13 -12.40
CA SER A 64 -13.87 -11.20 -13.69
C SER A 64 -14.78 -10.69 -14.80
N SER A 65 -14.27 -9.80 -15.66
CA SER A 65 -15.04 -9.24 -16.79
C SER A 65 -14.17 -9.01 -18.02
N VAL A 66 -14.79 -8.93 -19.19
CA VAL A 66 -14.12 -8.53 -20.43
C VAL A 66 -14.21 -7.01 -20.59
N CYS A 67 -13.10 -6.35 -20.93
CA CYS A 67 -13.09 -4.91 -21.22
C CYS A 67 -13.89 -4.61 -22.49
N GLY A 68 -14.99 -3.88 -22.36
CA GLY A 68 -15.81 -3.46 -23.51
C GLY A 68 -15.32 -2.20 -24.23
N PHE A 69 -14.25 -1.55 -23.75
CA PHE A 69 -13.76 -0.29 -24.31
C PHE A 69 -12.76 -0.49 -25.44
N CYS A 70 -11.78 -1.37 -25.25
CA CYS A 70 -10.79 -1.65 -26.29
C CYS A 70 -11.30 -2.76 -27.23
N ALA A 71 -11.00 -2.65 -28.52
CA ALA A 71 -11.37 -3.66 -29.53
C ALA A 71 -10.76 -5.06 -29.28
N THR A 72 -9.75 -5.15 -28.41
CA THR A 72 -9.07 -6.40 -28.06
C THR A 72 -9.81 -7.22 -27.01
N GLY A 73 -10.70 -6.63 -26.19
CA GLY A 73 -11.43 -7.37 -25.17
C GLY A 73 -10.55 -7.97 -24.07
N CYS A 74 -9.66 -7.17 -23.46
CA CYS A 74 -8.77 -7.68 -22.42
C CYS A 74 -9.55 -8.15 -21.17
N GLN A 75 -9.07 -9.23 -20.54
CA GLN A 75 -9.61 -9.71 -19.27
C GLN A 75 -9.29 -8.73 -18.14
N LEU A 76 -10.29 -8.39 -17.34
CA LEU A 76 -10.20 -7.51 -16.19
C LEU A 76 -10.62 -8.26 -14.92
N ASN A 77 -9.95 -7.93 -13.82
CA ASN A 77 -10.36 -8.28 -12.46
C ASN A 77 -10.85 -7.00 -11.80
N ILE A 78 -12.17 -6.89 -11.63
CA ILE A 78 -12.81 -5.73 -11.02
C ILE A 78 -12.78 -5.92 -9.50
N HIS A 79 -12.17 -4.97 -8.81
CA HIS A 79 -12.17 -4.88 -7.35
C HIS A 79 -13.50 -4.27 -6.90
N LEU A 80 -14.30 -5.05 -6.19
CA LEU A 80 -15.56 -4.62 -5.62
C LEU A 80 -15.37 -4.38 -4.12
N ARG A 81 -16.19 -3.48 -3.58
CA ARG A 81 -16.25 -3.15 -2.17
C ARG A 81 -17.72 -2.88 -1.84
N ASP A 82 -18.21 -3.50 -0.78
CA ASP A 82 -19.61 -3.44 -0.36
C ASP A 82 -20.58 -4.09 -1.39
N GLY A 83 -20.15 -5.22 -1.98
CA GLY A 83 -20.83 -5.93 -3.07
C GLY A 83 -21.72 -7.10 -2.65
#